data_AF-A0A806J2P6-F1
#
_entry.id   AF-A0A806J2P6-F1
#
_cell.length_a   1.000
_cell.length_b   1.000
_cell.length_c   1.000
_cell.angle_alpha   90.00
_cell.angle_beta   90.00
_cell.angle_gamma   90.00
#
_symmetry.space_group_name_H-M   'P 1'
#
loop_
_entity.id
_entity.type
_entity.pdbx_description
1 polymer ?
#
loop_
_entity_poly.entity_id
_entity_poly.type
_entity_poly.pdbx_seq_one_letter_code
_entity_poly.pdbx_strand_id
1 'polypeptide(L)' 'MDDVDLAVVNNTYAGQVGLNATEHGVFVENKESPYVNIIVVRKDNQASEAVQNFVKAYQTEEVFQEAQKHFKDGVVKGW' A
#
# COMPACT_ATOMS: atom_id res chain seq x y z
N MET A 1 22.25 -7.55 11.99
CA MET A 1 21.59 -7.29 10.69
C MET A 1 22.69 -6.83 9.73
N ASP A 2 23.78 -7.61 9.65
CA ASP A 2 25.08 -7.13 9.14
C ASP A 2 25.59 -8.00 7.99
N ASP A 3 24.71 -8.80 7.39
CA ASP A 3 25.10 -9.80 6.40
C ASP A 3 25.13 -9.26 4.96
N VAL A 4 24.59 -8.05 4.73
CA VAL A 4 24.47 -7.45 3.39
C VAL A 4 24.68 -5.94 3.41
N ASP A 5 25.35 -5.43 2.38
CA ASP A 5 25.60 -3.99 2.19
C ASP A 5 24.35 -3.21 1.75
N LEU A 6 23.38 -3.88 1.09
CA LEU A 6 22.11 -3.30 0.65
C LEU A 6 21.03 -4.37 0.52
N ALA A 7 19.79 -4.03 0.88
CA ALA A 7 18.62 -4.90 0.73
C ALA A 7 17.45 -4.15 0.08
N VAL A 8 16.71 -4.83 -0.79
CA VAL A 8 15.45 -4.33 -1.36
C VAL A 8 14.30 -4.92 -0.55
N VAL A 9 13.55 -4.06 0.15
CA VAL A 9 12.51 -4.49 1.10
C VAL A 9 11.20 -3.80 0.74
N ASN A 10 10.11 -4.56 0.74
CA ASN A 10 8.77 -4.02 0.50
C ASN A 10 8.28 -3.20 1.73
N ASN A 11 7.56 -2.10 1.47
CA ASN A 11 7.06 -1.19 2.51
C ASN A 11 6.22 -1.88 3.60
N THR A 12 5.47 -2.93 3.26
CA THR A 12 4.66 -3.68 4.23
C THR A 12 5.52 -4.32 5.33
N TYR A 13 6.73 -4.78 5.01
CA TYR A 13 7.64 -5.39 5.99
C TYR A 13 8.52 -4.35 6.67
N ALA A 14 8.97 -3.33 5.93
CA ALA A 14 9.79 -2.24 6.49
C ALA A 14 9.06 -1.51 7.63
N GLY A 15 7.77 -1.23 7.45
CA GLY A 15 6.97 -0.52 8.46
C GLY A 15 6.84 -1.29 9.79
N GLN A 16 6.82 -2.63 9.77
CA GLN A 16 6.70 -3.44 10.99
C GLN A 16 7.90 -3.30 11.93
N VAL A 17 9.07 -2.99 11.37
CA VAL A 17 10.31 -2.79 12.12
C VAL A 17 10.67 -1.31 12.27
N GLY A 18 9.73 -0.41 11.95
CA GLY A 18 9.90 1.04 12.10
C GLY A 18 10.69 1.73 10.98
N LEU A 19 11.00 1.01 9.89
CA LEU A 19 11.67 1.59 8.73
C LEU A 19 10.64 2.17 7.75
N ASN A 20 10.99 3.28 7.11
CA ASN A 20 10.19 3.87 6.04
C ASN A 20 11.09 4.41 4.92
N ALA A 21 10.57 4.39 3.68
CA ALA A 21 11.32 4.75 2.49
C ALA A 21 11.78 6.22 2.47
N THR A 22 10.99 7.14 3.03
CA THR A 22 11.32 8.58 3.04
C THR A 22 12.52 8.90 3.91
N GLU A 23 12.62 8.32 5.09
CA GLU A 23 13.67 8.61 6.08
C GLU A 23 14.88 7.66 5.97
N HIS A 24 14.65 6.41 5.54
CA HIS A 24 15.67 5.34 5.57
C HIS A 24 16.04 4.78 4.19
N GLY A 25 15.33 5.18 3.13
CA GLY A 25 15.59 4.70 1.78
C GLY A 25 16.79 5.37 1.13
N VAL A 26 17.75 4.57 0.64
CA VAL A 26 18.88 5.06 -0.18
C VAL A 26 18.43 5.29 -1.63
N PHE A 27 17.59 4.39 -2.14
CA PHE A 27 16.89 4.51 -3.41
C PHE A 27 15.42 4.19 -3.19
N VAL A 28 14.53 5.06 -3.65
CA VAL A 28 13.09 4.92 -3.49
C VAL A 28 12.45 4.89 -4.88
N GLU A 29 11.58 3.92 -5.11
CA GLU A 29 10.84 3.80 -6.36
C GLU A 29 9.92 5.02 -6.54
N ASN A 30 9.72 5.46 -7.78
CA ASN A 30 8.80 6.56 -8.06
C ASN A 30 7.38 6.17 -7.61
N LYS A 31 6.64 7.16 -7.07
CA LYS A 31 5.22 7.02 -6.73
C LYS A 31 4.36 6.69 -7.95
N GLU A 32 4.77 7.10 -9.14
CA GLU A 32 4.22 6.63 -10.41
C GLU A 32 4.87 5.28 -10.77
N SER A 33 4.23 4.19 -10.33
CA SER A 33 4.71 2.82 -10.51
C SER A 33 3.57 1.89 -10.96
N PRO A 34 3.83 0.85 -11.77
CA PRO A 34 2.82 -0.13 -12.17
C PRO A 34 2.35 -1.05 -11.02
N TYR A 35 2.93 -0.95 -9.81
CA TYR A 35 2.68 -1.85 -8.68
C TYR A 35 1.55 -1.42 -7.74
N VAL A 36 0.48 -0.84 -8.28
CA VAL A 36 -0.72 -0.50 -7.49
C VAL A 36 -1.33 -1.78 -6.91
N ASN A 37 -1.55 -1.81 -5.59
CA ASN A 37 -2.27 -2.90 -4.94
C ASN A 37 -3.73 -2.93 -5.40
N ILE A 38 -4.25 -4.12 -5.72
CA ILE A 38 -5.60 -4.30 -6.24
C ILE A 38 -6.47 -5.16 -5.33
N ILE A 39 -7.77 -4.86 -5.31
CA ILE A 39 -8.79 -5.72 -4.68
C ILE A 39 -9.10 -6.86 -5.67
N VAL A 40 -8.91 -8.10 -5.25
CA VAL A 40 -9.16 -9.29 -6.08
C VAL A 40 -10.34 -10.08 -5.53
N VAL A 41 -11.20 -10.55 -6.43
CA VAL A 41 -12.40 -11.34 -6.12
C VAL A 41 -12.44 -12.59 -7.00
N ARG A 42 -13.28 -13.56 -6.63
CA ARG A 42 -13.50 -14.73 -7.49
C ARG A 42 -14.34 -14.33 -8.70
N LYS A 43 -14.16 -15.03 -9.81
CA LYS A 43 -14.89 -14.73 -11.06
C LYS A 43 -16.41 -14.82 -10.89
N ASP A 44 -16.88 -15.73 -10.06
CA ASP A 44 -18.31 -16.01 -9.83
C ASP A 44 -19.00 -14.98 -8.91
N ASN A 45 -18.24 -14.21 -8.12
CA ASN A 45 -18.79 -13.24 -7.17
C ASN A 45 -18.43 -11.78 -7.46
N GLN A 46 -17.79 -11.51 -8.60
CA GLN A 46 -17.35 -10.17 -9.01
C GLN A 46 -18.49 -9.14 -9.03
N ALA A 47 -19.70 -9.57 -9.41
CA ALA A 47 -20.87 -8.69 -9.49
C ALA A 47 -21.69 -8.64 -8.20
N SER A 48 -21.29 -9.33 -7.12
CA SER A 48 -22.07 -9.36 -5.88
C SER A 48 -22.15 -7.99 -5.21
N GLU A 49 -23.31 -7.66 -4.62
CA GLU A 49 -23.51 -6.40 -3.90
C GLU A 49 -22.49 -6.23 -2.76
N ALA A 50 -22.13 -7.31 -2.08
CA ALA A 50 -21.13 -7.29 -1.02
C ALA A 50 -19.76 -6.79 -1.53
N VAL A 51 -19.32 -7.26 -2.70
CA VAL A 51 -18.07 -6.80 -3.33
C VAL A 51 -18.17 -5.32 -3.71
N GLN A 52 -19.28 -4.92 -4.34
CA GLN A 52 -19.47 -3.52 -4.75
C GLN A 52 -19.49 -2.57 -3.54
N ASN A 53 -20.18 -2.95 -2.46
CA ASN A 53 -20.24 -2.18 -1.23
C ASN A 53 -18.87 -2.09 -0.54
N PHE A 54 -18.09 -3.18 -0.55
CA PHE A 54 -16.72 -3.16 -0.04
C PHE A 54 -15.82 -2.18 -0.80
N VAL A 55 -15.84 -2.22 -2.14
CA VAL A 55 -15.06 -1.28 -2.96
C VAL A 55 -15.45 0.17 -2.67
N LYS A 56 -16.76 0.46 -2.61
CA LYS A 56 -17.25 1.82 -2.28
C LYS A 56 -16.82 2.27 -0.87
N ALA A 57 -16.87 1.38 0.11
CA ALA A 57 -16.46 1.68 1.48
C ALA A 57 -14.94 1.86 1.62
N TYR A 58 -14.13 1.16 0.81
CA TYR A 58 -12.69 1.31 0.79
C TYR A 58 -12.24 2.59 0.08
N GLN A 59 -12.89 2.92 -1.04
CA GLN A 59 -12.50 4.01 -1.94
C GLN A 59 -13.06 5.38 -1.50
N THR A 60 -13.08 5.68 -0.20
CA THR A 60 -13.53 6.99 0.31
C THR A 60 -12.38 7.90 0.68
N GLU A 61 -12.69 9.18 0.81
CA GLU A 61 -11.72 10.17 1.30
C GLU A 61 -11.36 9.89 2.77
N GLU A 62 -12.31 9.45 3.61
CA GLU A 62 -12.01 9.15 5.00
C GLU A 62 -10.99 8.01 5.13
N VAL A 63 -11.13 6.94 4.35
CA VAL A 63 -10.16 5.83 4.35
C VAL A 63 -8.79 6.29 3.87
N PHE A 64 -8.72 7.13 2.84
CA PHE A 64 -7.45 7.68 2.36
C PHE A 64 -6.77 8.54 3.42
N GLN A 65 -7.52 9.42 4.09
CA GLN A 65 -6.97 10.26 5.16
C GLN A 65 -6.49 9.44 6.36
N GLU A 66 -7.22 8.39 6.74
CA GLU A 66 -6.79 7.51 7.82
C GLU A 66 -5.53 6.71 7.45
N ALA A 67 -5.45 6.24 6.20
CA ALA A 67 -4.26 5.58 5.69
C ALA A 67 -3.03 6.50 5.74
N GLN A 68 -3.15 7.77 5.34
CA GLN A 68 -2.05 8.74 5.45
C GLN A 68 -1.57 8.93 6.89
N LYS A 69 -2.45 8.90 7.89
CA LYS A 69 -2.04 9.01 9.31
C LYS A 69 -1.24 7.79 9.76
N HIS A 70 -1.67 6.59 9.38
CA HIS A 70 -1.05 5.34 9.83
C HIS A 70 0.23 4.99 9.09
N PHE A 71 0.31 5.32 7.80
CA PHE A 71 1.37 4.88 6.90
C PHE A 71 2.22 6.04 6.34
N LYS A 72 1.94 7.27 6.77
CA LYS A 72 2.66 8.50 6.36
C LYS A 72 2.76 8.62 4.83
N ASP A 73 3.91 9.08 4.33
CA ASP A 73 4.19 9.26 2.89
C ASP A 73 4.28 7.96 2.07
N GLY A 74 4.14 6.80 2.73
CA GLY A 74 4.20 5.48 2.09
C GLY A 74 2.94 5.07 1.35
N VAL A 75 1.87 5.88 1.40
CA VAL A 75 0.59 5.60 0.74
C VAL A 75 0.41 6.47 -0.48
N VAL A 76 0.05 5.82 -1.58
CA VAL A 76 -0.38 6.46 -2.83
C VAL A 76 -1.75 5.90 -3.19
N LYS A 77 -2.68 6.78 -3.54
CA LYS A 77 -4.04 6.39 -3.94
C LYS A 77 -4.00 5.64 -5.27
N GLY A 78 -4.62 4.46 -5.32
CA GLY A 78 -4.59 3.54 -6.46
C GLY A 78 -5.85 3.54 -7.33
N TRP A 79 -6.79 4.46 -7.08
CA TRP A 79 -8.09 4.57 -7.75
C TRP A 79 -8.43 6.02 -8.09
#